data_AF-A0A7L4DEQ1-F1
#
_entry.id   AF-A0A7L4DEQ1-F1
#
_cell.length_a   1.000
_cell.length_b   1.000
_cell.length_c   1.000
_cell.angle_alpha   90.00
_cell.angle_beta   90.00
_cell.angle_gamma   90.00
#
_symmetry.space_group_name_H-M   'P 1'
#
loop_
_entity.id
_entity.type
_entity.pdbx_description
1 polymer ?
#
loop_
_entity_poly.entity_id
_entity_poly.type
_entity_poly.pdbx_seq_one_letter_code
_entity_poly.pdbx_strand_id
1 'polypeptide(L)'
;MSPFLRIGLSNYDSGPYLPSQGEVINPYCAVMVKEAVESENGQVYVQKKPTMYPPWNSTFDAHINNGRVMHIVVKDKSAEMVSETTVELKVLAERCKKSNGKTEIWLELKPQGRMLMNARYFLEISGKYAKDLADCETEGFFSLHQRRGAIKQAKIHNVKCHEFTATFFPQPTFCSVCHEFVWGLNKQGYQCRQCNAAIHKKCIDKVIAKCTGSAINSRETMFHKERFKIDMPHRFKVYNYKSPTFCEHCGTLLWGLARQGLKCDACGMNVHHKCQTKVANLCGVNQKLMAEALAMIESTQQARCQRDTEQISRDGPLEIGFPVPVKEVTPLQALPASTTGKKEPQGISWETPVEGTVKGESLIESDLGEQPQEQEEHQVQLKLTIEDFVLHKMLGKGSFGKVFLAELKSTDQYFAVKALKKDVVLMDDDVECTMVEKRVLSLAWEHPFLTHVFCTFQTKENLFFVMEYLNGGDLMFHIQSCHKFDLPRATFYAAEIICGLQFLHSKGIIYR
;
A
#
# COMPACT_ATOMS: atom_id res chain seq x y z
N MET A 1 -17.97 -0.56 25.31
CA MET A 1 -18.06 0.44 24.24
C MET A 1 -17.33 1.68 24.72
N SER A 2 -16.28 2.13 24.03
CA SER A 2 -15.53 3.31 24.47
C SER A 2 -15.96 4.53 23.66
N PRO A 3 -16.63 5.53 24.25
CA PRO A 3 -17.00 6.74 23.52
C PRO A 3 -15.74 7.54 23.18
N PHE A 4 -15.72 8.19 22.02
CA PHE A 4 -14.59 9.00 21.57
C PHE A 4 -15.05 10.30 20.91
N LEU A 5 -14.15 11.28 20.87
CA LEU A 5 -14.32 12.55 20.18
C LEU A 5 -13.42 12.57 18.95
N ARG A 6 -13.98 12.97 17.81
CA ARG A 6 -13.19 13.41 16.65
C ARG A 6 -12.99 14.90 16.75
N ILE A 7 -11.74 15.33 16.88
CA ILE A 7 -11.35 16.72 17.15
C ILE A 7 -10.54 17.27 15.98
N GLY A 8 -10.83 18.48 15.53
CA GLY A 8 -10.04 19.25 14.57
C GLY A 8 -9.63 20.60 15.14
N LEU A 9 -8.40 21.04 14.81
CA LEU A 9 -7.84 22.32 15.23
C LEU A 9 -7.56 23.19 14.00
N SER A 10 -8.02 24.45 14.04
CA SER A 10 -7.95 25.38 12.92
C SER A 10 -7.84 26.82 13.40
N ASN A 11 -7.62 27.75 12.46
CA ASN A 11 -7.69 29.20 12.68
C ASN A 11 -6.93 29.68 13.94
N TYR A 12 -5.64 29.35 14.05
CA TYR A 12 -4.80 29.89 15.12
C TYR A 12 -4.50 31.36 14.88
N ASP A 13 -4.74 32.16 15.91
CA ASP A 13 -4.51 33.59 15.97
C ASP A 13 -3.52 33.86 17.10
N SER A 14 -2.34 34.39 16.77
CA SER A 14 -1.25 34.66 17.71
C SER A 14 -1.50 35.88 18.61
N GLY A 15 -2.61 36.61 18.41
CA GLY A 15 -2.91 37.84 19.14
C GLY A 15 -2.18 39.08 18.59
N PRO A 16 -2.41 40.27 19.19
CA PRO A 16 -2.04 41.56 18.60
C PRO A 16 -0.55 41.96 18.64
N TYR A 17 0.36 41.11 19.13
CA TYR A 17 1.80 41.42 19.15
C TYR A 17 2.55 40.66 18.04
N LEU A 18 2.81 41.37 16.93
CA LEU A 18 3.78 40.98 15.91
C LEU A 18 5.21 41.30 16.38
N PRO A 19 6.19 40.39 16.23
CA PRO A 19 7.57 40.81 16.08
C PRO A 19 7.74 41.48 14.71
N SER A 20 8.42 42.61 14.72
CA SER A 20 9.01 43.24 13.53
C SER A 20 9.80 42.22 12.70
N GLN A 21 9.61 42.28 11.37
CA GLN A 21 10.20 41.48 10.28
C GLN A 21 9.31 40.33 9.79
N GLY A 22 8.91 40.41 8.52
CA GLY A 22 7.95 39.53 7.84
C GLY A 22 8.43 38.10 7.59
N GLU A 23 8.79 37.37 8.64
CA GLU A 23 8.86 35.91 8.60
C GLU A 23 7.47 35.32 8.86
N VAL A 24 6.99 34.51 7.92
CA VAL A 24 5.78 33.71 8.09
C VAL A 24 6.03 32.70 9.20
N ILE A 25 5.54 32.99 10.41
CA ILE A 25 5.54 32.02 11.51
C ILE A 25 4.60 30.90 11.09
N ASN A 26 5.13 29.68 10.94
CA ASN A 26 4.33 28.49 10.65
C ASN A 26 4.29 27.62 11.92
N PRO A 27 3.48 28.01 12.94
CA PRO A 27 3.44 27.29 14.20
C PRO A 27 2.81 25.90 14.00
N TYR A 28 3.09 24.95 14.88
CA TYR A 28 2.48 23.62 14.85
C TYR A 28 2.01 23.17 16.24
N CYS A 29 1.03 22.28 16.28
CA CYS A 29 0.44 21.80 17.53
C CYS A 29 1.05 20.48 17.98
N ALA A 30 1.37 20.40 19.27
CA ALA A 30 1.64 19.19 20.01
C ALA A 30 0.46 18.92 20.95
N VAL A 31 -0.22 17.78 20.77
CA VAL A 31 -1.40 17.38 21.55
C VAL A 31 -1.07 16.18 22.40
N MET A 32 -1.21 16.33 23.72
CA MET A 32 -0.93 15.31 24.72
C MET A 32 -2.23 14.92 25.41
N VAL A 33 -2.64 13.66 25.27
CA VAL A 33 -3.77 13.12 26.02
C VAL A 33 -3.24 12.51 27.31
N LYS A 34 -3.54 13.15 28.43
CA LYS A 34 -3.07 12.77 29.77
C LYS A 34 -4.22 12.14 30.56
N GLU A 35 -3.89 11.13 31.35
CA GLU A 35 -4.84 10.45 32.24
C GLU A 35 -4.61 10.92 33.68
N ALA A 36 -5.69 11.23 34.40
CA ALA A 36 -5.60 11.43 35.84
C ALA A 36 -5.29 10.10 36.54
N VAL A 37 -4.28 10.11 37.41
CA VAL A 37 -3.90 9.01 38.30
C VAL A 37 -3.93 9.56 39.72
N GLU A 38 -4.61 8.86 40.63
CA GLU A 38 -4.59 9.20 42.05
C GLU A 38 -3.25 8.81 42.66
N SER A 39 -2.61 9.76 43.34
CA SER A 39 -1.37 9.56 44.10
C SER A 39 -1.60 10.01 45.54
N GLU A 40 -0.71 9.61 46.45
CA GLU A 40 -0.75 9.97 47.87
C GLU A 40 -0.74 11.49 48.12
N ASN A 41 -0.27 12.28 47.14
CA ASN A 41 -0.21 13.74 47.18
C ASN A 41 -1.29 14.44 46.31
N GLY A 42 -2.32 13.72 45.87
CA GLY A 42 -3.42 14.23 45.05
C GLY A 42 -3.45 13.68 43.62
N GLN A 43 -4.25 14.32 42.75
CA GLN A 43 -4.46 13.87 41.38
C GLN A 43 -3.31 14.32 40.47
N VAL A 44 -2.61 13.36 39.84
CA VAL A 44 -1.47 13.61 38.93
C VAL A 44 -1.84 13.22 37.51
N TYR A 45 -1.51 14.05 36.51
CA TYR A 45 -1.76 13.74 35.10
C TYR A 45 -0.58 13.03 34.44
N VAL A 46 -0.78 11.77 34.06
CA VAL A 46 0.25 10.93 33.44
C VAL A 46 -0.03 10.76 31.94
N GLN A 47 0.97 11.01 31.11
CA GLN A 47 0.90 10.73 29.68
C GLN A 47 1.33 9.29 29.40
N LYS A 48 0.39 8.42 29.03
CA LYS A 48 0.69 7.02 28.65
C LYS A 48 0.92 6.81 27.15
N LYS A 49 0.38 7.71 26.31
CA LYS A 49 0.45 7.62 24.84
C LYS A 49 1.42 8.66 24.29
N PRO A 50 2.06 8.40 23.13
CA PRO A 50 2.95 9.37 22.50
C PRO A 50 2.20 10.67 22.16
N THR A 51 2.93 11.79 22.20
CA THR A 51 2.41 13.11 21.79
C THR A 51 2.01 13.08 20.32
N MET A 52 0.82 13.60 20.02
CA MET A 52 0.32 13.72 18.65
C MET A 52 0.71 15.08 18.08
N TYR A 53 1.00 15.13 16.78
CA TYR A 53 1.29 16.38 16.07
C TYR A 53 0.29 16.55 14.92
N PRO A 54 -0.99 16.86 15.21
CA PRO A 54 -1.99 17.00 14.17
C PRO A 54 -1.67 18.22 13.31
N PRO A 55 -1.66 18.09 11.97
CA PRO A 55 -1.61 19.24 11.08
C PRO A 55 -2.83 20.15 11.33
N TRP A 56 -2.67 21.46 11.10
CA TRP A 56 -3.81 22.36 11.07
C TRP A 56 -4.85 21.90 10.05
N ASN A 57 -6.13 22.10 10.37
CA ASN A 57 -7.27 21.68 9.57
C ASN A 57 -7.36 20.15 9.34
N SER A 58 -6.64 19.36 10.14
CA SER A 58 -6.79 17.89 10.23
C SER A 58 -7.60 17.50 11.46
N THR A 59 -8.18 16.30 11.43
CA THR A 59 -8.86 15.70 12.59
C THR A 59 -8.05 14.56 13.20
N PHE A 60 -8.20 14.35 14.50
CA PHE A 60 -7.68 13.20 15.24
C PHE A 60 -8.72 12.71 16.25
N ASP A 61 -8.60 11.46 16.70
CA ASP A 61 -9.57 10.83 17.59
C ASP A 61 -9.03 10.74 19.03
N ALA A 62 -9.82 11.19 20.00
CA ALA A 62 -9.51 11.18 21.42
C ALA A 62 -10.56 10.39 22.21
N HIS A 63 -10.15 9.30 22.87
CA HIS A 63 -11.05 8.45 23.62
C HIS A 63 -11.42 9.09 24.97
N ILE A 64 -12.70 9.07 25.31
CA ILE A 64 -13.22 9.68 26.53
C ILE A 64 -13.11 8.67 27.67
N ASN A 65 -12.28 8.97 28.67
CA ASN A 65 -12.23 8.25 29.94
C ASN A 65 -12.35 9.27 31.09
N ASN A 66 -12.78 8.81 32.28
CA ASN A 66 -12.90 9.67 33.46
C ASN A 66 -11.54 10.32 33.79
N GLY A 67 -11.54 11.64 34.01
CA GLY A 67 -10.35 12.42 34.37
C GLY A 67 -9.32 12.61 33.25
N ARG A 68 -9.60 12.24 31.99
CA ARG A 68 -8.69 12.51 30.87
C ARG A 68 -8.76 13.97 30.42
N VAL A 69 -7.58 14.55 30.28
CA VAL A 69 -7.40 15.90 29.76
C VAL A 69 -6.56 15.88 28.49
N MET A 70 -6.89 16.77 27.58
CA MET A 70 -6.14 17.03 26.37
C MET A 70 -5.37 18.34 26.55
N HIS A 71 -4.06 18.23 26.67
CA HIS A 71 -3.14 19.36 26.77
C HIS A 71 -2.60 19.68 25.38
N ILE A 72 -2.89 20.87 24.88
CA ILE A 72 -2.51 21.34 23.55
C ILE A 72 -1.43 22.40 23.74
N VAL A 73 -0.30 22.23 23.05
CA VAL A 73 0.82 23.17 23.04
C VAL A 73 1.10 23.59 21.61
N VAL A 74 1.07 24.88 21.35
CA VAL A 74 1.49 25.49 20.09
C VAL A 74 2.98 25.78 20.17
N LYS A 75 3.72 25.26 19.18
CA LYS A 75 5.17 25.42 19.06
C LYS A 75 5.55 26.21 17.82
N ASP A 76 6.67 26.92 17.90
CA ASP A 76 7.27 27.62 16.76
C ASP A 76 8.18 26.69 15.92
N LYS A 77 8.83 27.23 14.88
CA LYS A 77 9.79 26.48 14.03
C LYS A 77 11.02 25.95 14.80
N SER A 78 11.33 26.55 15.94
CA SER A 78 12.46 26.19 16.82
C SER A 78 12.08 25.11 17.83
N ALA A 79 10.84 24.60 17.78
CA ALA A 79 10.23 23.66 18.72
C ALA A 79 10.03 24.19 20.14
N GLU A 80 10.14 25.52 20.32
CA GLU A 80 9.85 26.21 21.57
C GLU A 80 8.35 26.40 21.75
N MET A 81 7.90 26.39 23.01
CA MET A 81 6.49 26.60 23.32
C MET A 81 6.13 28.08 23.17
N VAL A 82 5.14 28.35 22.33
CA VAL A 82 4.57 29.71 22.14
C VAL A 82 3.38 29.92 23.05
N SER A 83 2.46 28.95 23.07
CA SER A 83 1.22 29.04 23.84
C SER A 83 0.63 27.66 24.12
N GLU A 84 -0.21 27.55 25.14
CA GLU A 84 -0.81 26.27 25.54
C GLU A 84 -2.23 26.42 26.09
N THR A 85 -2.98 25.31 26.09
CA THR A 85 -4.28 25.21 26.76
C THR A 85 -4.56 23.77 27.15
N THR A 86 -5.43 23.57 28.14
CA THR A 86 -5.86 22.24 28.57
C THR A 86 -7.37 22.14 28.50
N VAL A 87 -7.86 21.07 27.86
CA VAL A 87 -9.27 20.81 27.62
C VAL A 87 -9.67 19.49 28.27
N GLU A 88 -10.70 19.50 29.11
CA GLU A 88 -11.26 18.28 29.67
C GLU A 88 -12.15 17.57 28.63
N LEU A 89 -11.79 16.33 28.27
CA LEU A 89 -12.48 15.60 27.20
C LEU A 89 -13.94 15.26 27.57
N LYS A 90 -14.23 15.07 28.86
CA LYS A 90 -15.59 14.81 29.35
C LYS A 90 -16.50 16.03 29.18
N VAL A 91 -16.03 17.21 29.54
CA VAL A 91 -16.77 18.47 29.36
C VAL A 91 -17.01 18.73 27.87
N LEU A 92 -16.00 18.48 27.03
CA LEU A 92 -16.14 18.63 25.58
C LEU A 92 -17.18 17.64 25.00
N ALA A 93 -17.20 16.40 25.49
CA ALA A 93 -18.19 15.40 25.10
C ALA A 93 -19.61 15.78 25.51
N GLU A 94 -19.82 16.25 26.75
CA GLU A 94 -21.13 16.73 27.20
C GLU A 94 -21.61 17.94 26.40
N ARG A 95 -20.69 18.83 26.00
CA ARG A 95 -21.03 19.94 25.10
C ARG A 95 -21.50 19.44 23.74
N CYS A 96 -20.81 18.47 23.14
CA CYS A 96 -21.21 17.84 21.88
C CYS A 96 -22.59 17.18 21.99
N LYS A 97 -22.86 16.43 23.08
CA LYS A 97 -24.15 15.76 23.29
C LYS A 97 -25.31 16.76 23.35
N LYS A 98 -25.12 17.92 24.00
CA LYS A 98 -26.13 19.00 24.04
C LYS A 98 -26.35 19.69 22.70
N SER A 99 -25.45 19.53 21.74
CA SER A 99 -25.44 20.22 20.43
C SER A 99 -25.53 19.25 19.25
N ASN A 100 -26.44 18.28 19.34
CA ASN A 100 -26.69 17.29 18.28
C ASN A 100 -25.43 16.51 17.85
N GLY A 101 -24.58 16.17 18.83
CA GLY A 101 -23.35 15.40 18.63
C GLY A 101 -22.15 16.21 18.12
N LYS A 102 -22.24 17.52 17.90
CA LYS A 102 -21.14 18.35 17.34
C LYS A 102 -21.02 19.71 18.03
N THR A 103 -19.81 20.17 18.30
CA THR A 103 -19.55 21.52 18.84
C THR A 103 -18.38 22.19 18.14
N GLU A 104 -18.44 23.51 18.04
CA GLU A 104 -17.35 24.39 17.58
C GLU A 104 -17.11 25.42 18.69
N ILE A 105 -15.85 25.54 19.13
CA ILE A 105 -15.48 26.42 20.23
C ILE A 105 -14.13 27.10 19.98
N TRP A 106 -14.03 28.38 20.34
CA TRP A 106 -12.74 29.07 20.44
C TRP A 106 -12.07 28.69 21.77
N LEU A 107 -10.82 28.24 21.68
CA LEU A 107 -9.95 27.96 22.81
C LEU A 107 -8.99 29.13 23.01
N GLU A 108 -9.02 29.72 24.19
CA GLU A 108 -8.03 30.71 24.62
C GLU A 108 -6.73 29.99 25.03
N LEU A 109 -5.60 30.48 24.53
CA LEU A 109 -4.27 29.95 24.78
C LEU A 109 -3.50 30.89 25.71
N LYS A 110 -2.67 30.32 26.58
CA LYS A 110 -1.80 31.06 27.51
C LYS A 110 -0.35 30.96 27.04
N PRO A 111 0.46 32.04 27.10
CA PRO A 111 0.11 33.38 27.60
C PRO A 111 -0.75 34.21 26.64
N GLN A 112 -0.78 33.87 25.35
CA GLN A 112 -1.53 34.61 24.34
C GLN A 112 -1.99 33.73 23.16
N GLY A 113 -3.01 34.22 22.46
CA GLY A 113 -3.54 33.62 21.23
C GLY A 113 -4.82 32.81 21.46
N ARG A 114 -5.48 32.46 20.37
CA ARG A 114 -6.67 31.61 20.37
C ARG A 114 -6.66 30.67 19.18
N MET A 115 -7.35 29.54 19.30
CA MET A 115 -7.56 28.61 18.18
C MET A 115 -8.99 28.12 18.12
N LEU A 116 -9.47 27.81 16.92
CA LEU A 116 -10.78 27.23 16.71
C LEU A 116 -10.68 25.70 16.81
N MET A 117 -11.47 25.11 17.71
CA MET A 117 -11.58 23.67 17.88
C MET A 117 -12.98 23.17 17.54
N ASN A 118 -13.02 22.16 16.66
CA ASN A 118 -14.24 21.48 16.25
C ASN A 118 -14.23 20.06 16.80
N ALA A 119 -15.30 19.64 17.46
CA ALA A 119 -15.40 18.29 18.02
C ALA A 119 -16.74 17.64 17.67
N ARG A 120 -16.70 16.35 17.33
CA ARG A 120 -17.89 15.51 17.12
C ARG A 120 -17.82 14.27 18.01
N TYR A 121 -18.90 14.01 18.74
CA TYR A 121 -19.04 12.87 19.64
C TYR A 121 -19.48 11.63 18.88
N PHE A 122 -18.80 10.51 19.14
CA PHE A 122 -19.13 9.21 18.59
C PHE A 122 -19.26 8.18 19.71
N LEU A 123 -20.30 7.36 19.61
CA LEU A 123 -20.40 6.09 20.31
C LEU A 123 -19.81 5.02 19.39
N GLU A 124 -18.88 4.23 19.89
CA GLU A 124 -18.36 3.06 19.18
C GLU A 124 -19.47 2.00 19.09
N ILE A 125 -20.24 2.03 18.00
CA ILE A 125 -21.26 1.03 17.69
C ILE A 125 -20.52 -0.21 17.16
N SER A 126 -20.43 -1.27 17.97
CA SER A 126 -20.19 -2.59 17.40
C SER A 126 -21.41 -2.98 16.58
N GLY A 127 -21.20 -3.47 15.36
CA GLY A 127 -22.23 -3.64 14.34
C GLY A 127 -23.56 -4.23 14.84
N LYS A 128 -24.65 -3.53 14.52
CA LYS A 128 -25.97 -4.02 14.07
C LYS A 128 -27.04 -2.91 14.02
N TYR A 129 -26.80 -1.71 14.56
CA TYR A 129 -27.76 -0.59 14.56
C TYR A 129 -27.23 0.70 13.90
N ALA A 130 -26.51 0.58 12.78
CA ALA A 130 -26.13 1.74 11.96
C ALA A 130 -27.20 2.12 10.91
N LYS A 131 -28.36 1.46 10.92
CA LYS A 131 -29.39 1.61 9.88
C LYS A 131 -30.49 2.64 10.22
N ASP A 132 -30.66 3.02 11.49
CA ASP A 132 -31.82 3.84 11.93
C ASP A 132 -31.51 5.31 12.24
N LEU A 133 -30.37 5.84 11.78
CA LEU A 133 -30.05 7.28 11.86
C LEU A 133 -29.68 7.89 10.50
N ALA A 134 -29.99 7.18 9.41
CA ALA A 134 -29.72 7.63 8.04
C ALA A 134 -30.73 8.66 7.50
N ASP A 135 -31.82 8.96 8.21
CA ASP A 135 -32.91 9.83 7.71
C ASP A 135 -32.89 11.28 8.22
N CYS A 136 -31.73 11.82 8.59
CA CYS A 136 -31.60 13.28 8.81
C CYS A 136 -30.32 13.86 8.20
N GLU A 137 -30.02 13.48 6.96
CA GLU A 137 -29.05 14.18 6.12
C GLU A 137 -29.72 14.61 4.81
N THR A 138 -30.76 15.44 4.93
CA THR A 138 -31.26 16.25 3.81
C THR A 138 -31.48 17.65 4.36
N GLU A 139 -30.44 18.48 4.30
CA GLU A 139 -30.44 19.95 4.30
C GLU A 139 -28.96 20.38 4.33
N GLY A 140 -28.59 21.27 3.40
CA GLY A 140 -27.22 21.44 2.96
C GLY A 140 -26.27 22.14 3.95
N PHE A 141 -25.00 22.10 3.52
CA PHE A 141 -23.93 23.05 3.85
C PHE A 141 -23.15 22.85 5.16
N PHE A 142 -22.27 21.84 5.23
CA PHE A 142 -21.00 21.97 5.95
C PHE A 142 -19.87 21.18 5.26
N SER A 143 -19.06 21.91 4.49
CA SER A 143 -17.74 21.48 4.03
C SER A 143 -16.75 21.45 5.20
N LEU A 144 -16.44 20.26 5.71
CA LEU A 144 -15.22 20.02 6.50
C LEU A 144 -14.22 19.26 5.62
N HIS A 145 -13.55 20.02 4.77
CA HIS A 145 -12.29 19.69 4.09
C HIS A 145 -12.19 18.26 3.55
N GLN A 146 -12.95 17.99 2.48
CA GLN A 146 -12.64 16.99 1.47
C GLN A 146 -11.35 17.39 0.71
N ARG A 147 -10.20 17.26 1.37
CA ARG A 147 -8.90 16.99 0.74
C ARG A 147 -8.12 16.08 1.68
N ARG A 148 -8.41 14.79 1.64
CA ARG A 148 -7.58 13.78 2.30
C ARG A 148 -6.26 13.64 1.56
N GLY A 149 -5.21 14.14 2.19
CA GLY A 149 -3.83 13.86 1.84
C GLY A 149 -2.89 14.83 2.53
N ALA A 150 -2.46 14.51 3.76
CA ALA A 150 -1.15 14.97 4.18
C ALA A 150 -0.15 14.39 3.16
N ILE A 151 0.55 15.26 2.41
CA ILE A 151 1.76 14.86 1.71
C ILE A 151 2.75 14.48 2.82
N LYS A 152 2.70 13.22 3.27
CA LYS A 152 3.81 12.63 4.04
C LYS A 152 5.04 12.78 3.15
N GLN A 153 6.10 13.42 3.64
CA GLN A 153 7.37 13.46 2.94
C GLN A 153 7.74 12.01 2.58
N ALA A 154 7.81 11.71 1.28
CA ALA A 154 8.06 10.34 0.85
C ALA A 154 9.43 9.90 1.37
N LYS A 155 9.49 8.75 2.06
CA LYS A 155 10.73 8.12 2.50
C LYS A 155 11.69 8.04 1.29
N ILE A 156 12.86 8.65 1.43
CA ILE A 156 13.87 8.72 0.38
C ILE A 156 14.80 7.52 0.54
N HIS A 157 14.91 6.71 -0.50
CA HIS A 157 15.86 5.60 -0.57
C HIS A 157 17.08 6.04 -1.35
N ASN A 158 18.25 6.07 -0.71
CA ASN A 158 19.52 6.43 -1.34
C ASN A 158 20.23 5.19 -1.84
N VAL A 159 20.29 4.99 -3.17
CA VAL A 159 20.95 3.83 -3.78
C VAL A 159 21.84 4.29 -4.93
N LYS A 160 23.14 4.00 -4.85
CA LYS A 160 24.15 4.41 -5.87
C LYS A 160 24.00 5.89 -6.30
N CYS A 161 23.85 6.78 -5.32
CA CYS A 161 23.61 8.23 -5.50
C CYS A 161 22.25 8.62 -6.12
N HIS A 162 21.31 7.69 -6.29
CA HIS A 162 19.93 8.03 -6.63
C HIS A 162 19.11 8.26 -5.36
N GLU A 163 18.39 9.38 -5.30
CA GLU A 163 17.32 9.63 -4.32
C GLU A 163 15.98 9.10 -4.85
N PHE A 164 15.65 7.86 -4.55
CA PHE A 164 14.40 7.23 -4.98
C PHE A 164 13.26 7.51 -4.01
N THR A 165 12.11 7.98 -4.52
CA THR A 165 10.86 8.12 -3.76
C THR A 165 9.78 7.23 -4.32
N ALA A 166 9.05 6.55 -3.43
CA ALA A 166 7.93 5.70 -3.83
C ALA A 166 6.84 6.58 -4.48
N THR A 167 6.54 6.29 -5.74
CA THR A 167 5.76 7.16 -6.63
C THR A 167 4.63 6.38 -7.29
N PHE A 168 3.49 7.04 -7.46
CA PHE A 168 2.39 6.58 -8.30
C PHE A 168 2.63 7.09 -9.72
N PHE A 169 2.64 6.18 -10.70
CA PHE A 169 2.79 6.57 -12.11
C PHE A 169 1.39 6.62 -12.75
N PRO A 170 0.85 7.82 -13.03
CA PRO A 170 -0.47 7.96 -13.64
C PRO A 170 -0.51 7.58 -15.13
N GLN A 171 0.66 7.38 -15.73
CA GLN A 171 0.82 6.99 -17.14
C GLN A 171 1.56 5.66 -17.23
N PRO A 172 1.35 4.88 -18.30
CA PRO A 172 2.09 3.65 -18.52
C PRO A 172 3.59 3.91 -18.48
N THR A 173 4.27 3.29 -17.51
CA THR A 173 5.68 3.55 -17.22
C THR A 173 6.45 2.23 -17.18
N PHE A 174 7.61 2.18 -17.84
CA PHE A 174 8.48 1.01 -17.89
C PHE A 174 9.71 1.16 -17.00
N CYS A 175 10.16 0.06 -16.40
CA CYS A 175 11.30 0.03 -15.50
C CYS A 175 12.62 0.17 -16.25
N SER A 176 13.50 1.08 -15.84
CA SER A 176 14.80 1.30 -16.49
C SER A 176 15.83 0.18 -16.28
N VAL A 177 15.54 -0.77 -15.38
CA VAL A 177 16.45 -1.88 -15.04
C VAL A 177 16.07 -3.16 -15.78
N CYS A 178 14.78 -3.51 -15.80
CA CYS A 178 14.32 -4.75 -16.41
C CYS A 178 13.46 -4.54 -17.67
N HIS A 179 13.17 -3.30 -18.05
CA HIS A 179 12.39 -2.91 -19.23
C HIS A 179 10.94 -3.43 -19.26
N GLU A 180 10.47 -3.99 -18.15
CA GLU A 180 9.09 -4.46 -17.98
C GLU A 180 8.18 -3.35 -17.45
N PHE A 181 6.89 -3.49 -17.73
CA PHE A 181 5.85 -2.56 -17.29
C PHE A 181 5.80 -2.43 -15.75
N VAL A 182 5.75 -1.20 -15.24
CA VAL A 182 5.63 -0.91 -13.81
C VAL A 182 4.14 -0.87 -13.44
N TRP A 183 3.68 -1.89 -12.72
CA TRP A 183 2.28 -2.09 -12.37
C TRP A 183 2.09 -2.40 -10.89
N GLY A 184 0.91 -2.09 -10.34
CA GLY A 184 0.55 -2.31 -8.94
C GLY A 184 -0.55 -1.35 -8.47
N LEU A 185 -1.22 -1.69 -7.36
CA LEU A 185 -2.18 -0.80 -6.68
C LEU A 185 -1.41 0.23 -5.83
N ASN A 186 -1.76 1.52 -5.89
CA ASN A 186 -1.03 2.65 -5.28
C ASN A 186 0.37 2.93 -5.86
N LYS A 187 1.35 3.33 -5.05
CA LYS A 187 2.73 3.67 -5.48
C LYS A 187 3.39 2.44 -6.15
N GLN A 188 3.31 2.37 -7.48
CA GLN A 188 3.69 1.20 -8.30
C GLN A 188 5.21 0.96 -8.36
N GLY A 189 6.02 1.99 -8.12
CA GLY A 189 7.47 1.88 -8.19
C GLY A 189 8.19 3.06 -7.55
N TYR A 190 9.48 3.16 -7.83
CA TYR A 190 10.33 4.25 -7.37
C TYR A 190 10.69 5.16 -8.54
N GLN A 191 10.69 6.46 -8.29
CA GLN A 191 11.21 7.47 -9.21
C GLN A 191 12.34 8.23 -8.54
N CYS A 192 13.48 8.35 -9.24
CA CYS A 192 14.59 9.15 -8.74
C CYS A 192 14.24 10.65 -8.86
N ARG A 193 14.33 11.40 -7.76
CA ARG A 193 14.00 12.85 -7.74
C ARG A 193 14.92 13.70 -8.63
N GLN A 194 16.14 13.23 -8.87
CA GLN A 194 17.16 13.99 -9.58
C GLN A 194 17.17 13.67 -11.09
N CYS A 195 17.33 12.39 -11.44
CA CYS A 195 17.44 11.99 -12.84
C CYS A 195 16.11 11.54 -13.47
N ASN A 196 15.03 11.39 -12.69
CA ASN A 196 13.73 10.85 -13.11
C ASN A 196 13.77 9.39 -13.60
N ALA A 197 14.81 8.61 -13.26
CA ALA A 197 14.81 7.19 -13.54
C ALA A 197 13.63 6.51 -12.82
N ALA A 198 12.86 5.70 -13.54
CA ALA A 198 11.70 4.98 -13.02
C ALA A 198 12.02 3.48 -12.93
N ILE A 199 11.81 2.87 -11.76
CA ILE A 199 12.13 1.46 -11.52
C ILE A 199 11.02 0.77 -10.71
N HIS A 200 10.93 -0.56 -10.81
CA HIS A 200 10.10 -1.33 -9.87
C HIS A 200 10.66 -1.27 -8.46
N LYS A 201 9.79 -1.47 -7.46
CA LYS A 201 10.22 -1.67 -6.07
C LYS A 201 11.24 -2.81 -5.92
N LYS A 202 11.01 -3.94 -6.60
CA LYS A 202 11.90 -5.12 -6.61
C LYS A 202 13.23 -4.93 -7.36
N CYS A 203 13.37 -3.85 -8.13
CA CYS A 203 14.55 -3.58 -8.95
C CYS A 203 15.50 -2.58 -8.29
N ILE A 204 15.15 -2.05 -7.12
CA ILE A 204 15.95 -1.03 -6.42
C ILE A 204 17.35 -1.52 -6.08
N ASP A 205 17.49 -2.75 -5.58
CA ASP A 205 18.79 -3.34 -5.23
C ASP A 205 19.59 -3.80 -6.47
N LYS A 206 18.94 -3.82 -7.65
CA LYS A 206 19.57 -4.19 -8.93
C LYS A 206 20.10 -2.98 -9.70
N VAL A 207 19.99 -1.78 -9.14
CA VAL A 207 20.53 -0.56 -9.74
C VAL A 207 22.05 -0.55 -9.59
N ILE A 208 22.75 -0.67 -10.73
CA ILE A 208 24.22 -0.64 -10.79
C ILE A 208 24.71 0.76 -11.15
N ALA A 209 23.98 1.44 -12.02
CA ALA A 209 24.30 2.78 -12.50
C ALA A 209 24.33 3.79 -11.34
N LYS A 210 25.33 4.68 -11.37
CA LYS A 210 25.33 5.86 -10.49
C LYS A 210 24.42 6.95 -11.05
N CYS A 211 23.77 7.70 -10.18
CA CYS A 211 22.96 8.83 -10.61
C CYS A 211 23.83 9.93 -11.24
N THR A 212 23.53 10.28 -12.48
CA THR A 212 24.14 11.40 -13.21
C THR A 212 23.64 12.77 -12.75
N GLY A 213 22.55 12.82 -11.97
CA GLY A 213 21.92 14.04 -11.47
C GLY A 213 22.30 14.44 -10.04
N SER A 214 23.14 13.64 -9.35
CA SER A 214 23.60 13.93 -7.98
C SER A 214 24.92 14.68 -8.01
N ALA A 215 24.98 15.86 -7.40
CA ALA A 215 26.20 16.63 -7.20
C ALA A 215 27.04 16.15 -5.99
N ILE A 216 27.06 14.85 -5.68
CA ILE A 216 27.77 14.31 -4.52
C ILE A 216 29.12 13.73 -4.96
N ASN A 217 30.13 14.60 -4.99
CA ASN A 217 31.54 14.21 -4.99
C ASN A 217 31.96 13.85 -3.56
N SER A 218 31.69 12.64 -3.08
CA SER A 218 32.30 12.14 -1.84
C SER A 218 33.48 11.21 -2.15
N ARG A 219 34.51 11.23 -1.28
CA ARG A 219 35.74 10.42 -1.37
C ARG A 219 35.50 8.89 -1.52
N GLU A 220 34.32 8.40 -1.15
CA GLU A 220 33.89 7.00 -1.36
C GLU A 220 33.72 6.64 -2.85
N THR A 221 33.50 7.63 -3.72
CA THR A 221 33.39 7.42 -5.17
C THR A 221 34.73 7.03 -5.83
N MET A 222 35.86 7.28 -5.16
CA MET A 222 37.20 6.92 -5.66
C MET A 222 37.58 5.47 -5.35
N PHE A 223 37.21 4.92 -4.18
CA PHE A 223 37.58 3.55 -3.80
C PHE A 223 36.77 2.46 -4.55
N HIS A 224 35.49 2.70 -4.85
CA HIS A 224 34.71 1.78 -5.70
C HIS A 224 35.02 1.91 -7.19
N LYS A 225 35.90 2.84 -7.58
CA LYS A 225 36.30 3.08 -8.98
C LYS A 225 37.28 2.01 -9.50
N GLU A 226 37.72 1.07 -8.66
CA GLU A 226 38.88 0.23 -8.96
C GLU A 226 38.60 -1.23 -9.38
N ARG A 227 37.36 -1.74 -9.41
CA ARG A 227 37.15 -3.15 -9.82
C ARG A 227 36.44 -3.39 -11.16
N PHE A 228 35.54 -2.50 -11.59
CA PHE A 228 34.89 -2.61 -12.91
C PHE A 228 34.50 -1.22 -13.45
N LYS A 229 35.43 -0.53 -14.12
CA LYS A 229 35.12 0.72 -14.84
C LYS A 229 34.38 0.39 -16.14
N ILE A 230 33.10 0.12 -16.04
CA ILE A 230 32.22 0.03 -17.21
C ILE A 230 31.72 1.45 -17.49
N ASP A 231 32.42 2.13 -18.40
CA ASP A 231 32.09 3.48 -18.88
C ASP A 231 31.99 3.44 -20.40
N MET A 232 30.93 2.79 -20.90
CA MET A 232 30.67 2.62 -22.32
C MET A 232 29.55 3.59 -22.75
N PRO A 233 29.88 4.75 -23.34
CA PRO A 233 28.88 5.77 -23.65
C PRO A 233 27.94 5.33 -24.78
N HIS A 234 26.69 5.78 -24.71
CA HIS A 234 25.70 5.56 -25.77
C HIS A 234 25.93 6.51 -26.94
N ARG A 235 25.75 6.01 -28.18
CA ARG A 235 25.77 6.83 -29.41
C ARG A 235 24.34 7.11 -29.86
N PHE A 236 23.74 8.15 -29.27
CA PHE A 236 22.37 8.55 -29.57
C PHE A 236 22.24 9.35 -30.87
N LYS A 237 21.23 9.01 -31.68
CA LYS A 237 20.81 9.78 -32.86
C LYS A 237 19.30 10.04 -32.83
N VAL A 238 18.88 11.17 -33.39
CA VAL A 238 17.46 11.51 -33.54
C VAL A 238 16.76 10.45 -34.37
N TYR A 239 15.65 9.92 -33.87
CA TYR A 239 14.92 8.83 -34.52
C TYR A 239 13.42 9.15 -34.64
N ASN A 240 12.82 8.68 -35.74
CA ASN A 240 11.39 8.77 -35.99
C ASN A 240 10.74 7.41 -35.69
N TYR A 241 9.99 7.35 -34.60
CA TYR A 241 9.29 6.15 -34.17
C TYR A 241 7.96 6.02 -34.94
N LYS A 242 7.69 4.82 -35.47
CA LYS A 242 6.47 4.49 -36.22
C LYS A 242 5.35 3.94 -35.33
N SER A 243 5.65 3.68 -34.06
CA SER A 243 4.73 3.13 -33.06
C SER A 243 4.96 3.81 -31.70
N PRO A 244 3.97 3.79 -30.79
CA PRO A 244 4.14 4.29 -29.43
C PRO A 244 5.37 3.63 -28.77
N THR A 245 6.39 4.44 -28.50
CA THR A 245 7.68 3.96 -27.95
C THR A 245 7.97 4.70 -26.66
N PHE A 246 8.49 3.99 -25.66
CA PHE A 246 8.73 4.53 -24.33
C PHE A 246 10.22 4.82 -24.12
N CYS A 247 10.51 5.85 -23.32
CA CYS A 247 11.86 6.15 -22.90
C CYS A 247 12.33 5.09 -21.90
N GLU A 248 13.45 4.43 -22.18
CA GLU A 248 14.03 3.39 -21.32
C GLU A 248 14.73 3.95 -20.08
N HIS A 249 14.82 5.28 -19.94
CA HIS A 249 15.36 5.95 -18.76
C HIS A 249 14.27 6.39 -17.78
N CYS A 250 13.35 7.26 -18.22
CA CYS A 250 12.27 7.75 -17.36
C CYS A 250 10.98 6.91 -17.43
N GLY A 251 10.94 5.90 -18.29
CA GLY A 251 9.81 4.97 -18.45
C GLY A 251 8.61 5.53 -19.20
N THR A 252 8.53 6.83 -19.46
CA THR A 252 7.37 7.50 -20.07
C THR A 252 7.40 7.54 -21.60
N LEU A 253 6.25 7.76 -22.22
CA LEU A 253 6.09 7.76 -23.69
C LEU A 253 6.95 8.85 -24.38
N LEU A 254 7.56 8.51 -25.51
CA LEU A 254 8.19 9.46 -26.42
C LEU A 254 7.10 10.17 -27.25
N TRP A 255 6.71 11.37 -26.81
CA TRP A 255 5.60 12.12 -27.42
C TRP A 255 6.01 12.82 -28.73
N GLY A 256 5.12 12.80 -29.72
CA GLY A 256 5.23 13.57 -30.97
C GLY A 256 4.95 12.76 -32.24
N LEU A 257 4.68 13.46 -33.35
CA LEU A 257 4.42 12.86 -34.66
C LEU A 257 5.71 12.50 -35.43
N ALA A 258 6.81 13.20 -35.15
CA ALA A 258 8.13 12.94 -35.72
C ALA A 258 9.23 13.37 -34.74
N ARG A 259 10.43 12.77 -34.87
CA ARG A 259 11.64 13.07 -34.08
C ARG A 259 11.39 13.03 -32.57
N GLN A 260 10.57 12.07 -32.14
CA GLN A 260 10.03 11.99 -30.78
C GLN A 260 11.11 11.80 -29.72
N GLY A 261 12.25 11.24 -30.11
CA GLY A 261 13.37 11.00 -29.22
C GLY A 261 14.64 10.60 -29.94
N LEU A 262 15.52 9.97 -29.18
CA LEU A 262 16.83 9.53 -29.56
C LEU A 262 16.91 8.01 -29.44
N LYS A 263 17.56 7.37 -30.41
CA LYS A 263 17.89 5.95 -30.39
C LYS A 263 19.39 5.76 -30.38
N CYS A 264 19.89 4.89 -29.52
CA CYS A 264 21.29 4.49 -29.54
C CYS A 264 21.54 3.55 -30.72
N ASP A 265 22.51 3.89 -31.59
CA ASP A 265 22.84 3.07 -32.75
C ASP A 265 23.46 1.71 -32.37
N ALA A 266 24.13 1.63 -31.21
CA ALA A 266 24.85 0.44 -30.79
C ALA A 266 23.95 -0.57 -30.06
N CYS A 267 23.17 -0.11 -29.08
CA CYS A 267 22.35 -0.99 -28.23
C CYS A 267 20.84 -0.85 -28.45
N GLY A 268 20.40 0.07 -29.31
CA GLY A 268 18.99 0.28 -29.61
C GLY A 268 18.18 1.02 -28.54
N MET A 269 18.82 1.45 -27.44
CA MET A 269 18.16 2.13 -26.32
C MET A 269 17.46 3.41 -26.78
N ASN A 270 16.21 3.60 -26.36
CA ASN A 270 15.35 4.73 -26.75
C ASN A 270 15.17 5.71 -25.60
N VAL A 271 15.44 7.00 -25.81
CA VAL A 271 15.35 8.02 -24.76
C VAL A 271 14.80 9.35 -25.27
N HIS A 272 14.19 10.17 -24.39
CA HIS A 272 13.88 11.55 -24.74
C HIS A 272 15.17 12.36 -24.95
N HIS A 273 15.08 13.42 -25.76
CA HIS A 273 16.15 14.41 -25.91
C HIS A 273 16.66 14.93 -24.55
N LYS A 274 15.74 15.30 -23.66
CA LYS A 274 16.04 15.77 -22.28
C LYS A 274 16.63 14.69 -21.35
N CYS A 275 16.48 13.42 -21.69
CA CYS A 275 16.97 12.31 -20.89
C CYS A 275 18.37 11.87 -21.32
N GLN A 276 18.86 12.28 -22.50
CA GLN A 276 20.17 11.89 -23.04
C GLN A 276 21.31 12.10 -22.04
N THR A 277 21.39 13.28 -21.44
CA THR A 277 22.44 13.66 -20.48
C THR A 277 22.27 13.00 -19.10
N LYS A 278 21.11 12.38 -18.85
CA LYS A 278 20.78 11.73 -17.58
C LYS A 278 20.98 10.21 -17.60
N VAL A 279 21.23 9.64 -18.77
CA VAL A 279 21.46 8.20 -18.96
C VAL A 279 22.89 7.85 -18.54
N ALA A 280 23.06 6.69 -17.89
CA ALA A 280 24.38 6.19 -17.51
C ALA A 280 25.15 5.60 -18.71
N ASN A 281 26.48 5.66 -18.66
CA ASN A 281 27.36 5.12 -19.70
C ASN A 281 27.51 3.58 -19.58
N LEU A 282 26.42 2.85 -19.80
CA LEU A 282 26.35 1.39 -19.73
C LEU A 282 25.84 0.78 -21.05
N CYS A 283 26.28 1.33 -22.18
CA CYS A 283 25.82 0.90 -23.50
C CYS A 283 26.14 -0.57 -23.75
N GLY A 284 25.11 -1.35 -24.11
CA GLY A 284 25.25 -2.79 -24.40
C GLY A 284 25.29 -3.70 -23.18
N VAL A 285 25.07 -3.16 -21.97
CA VAL A 285 25.16 -3.91 -20.72
C VAL A 285 23.78 -4.17 -20.15
N ASN A 286 23.46 -5.45 -19.90
CA ASN A 286 22.21 -5.82 -19.22
C ASN A 286 22.37 -5.68 -17.70
N GLN A 287 21.77 -4.64 -17.13
CA GLN A 287 21.89 -4.32 -15.70
C GLN A 287 21.37 -5.44 -14.79
N LYS A 288 20.29 -6.13 -15.17
CA LYS A 288 19.73 -7.23 -14.37
C LYS A 288 20.71 -8.40 -14.26
N LEU A 289 21.27 -8.85 -15.39
CA LEU A 289 22.21 -9.98 -15.42
C LEU A 289 23.52 -9.62 -14.71
N MET A 290 24.00 -8.39 -14.88
CA MET A 290 25.20 -7.94 -14.18
C MET A 290 25.00 -7.88 -12.66
N ALA A 291 23.82 -7.45 -12.18
CA ALA A 291 23.54 -7.40 -10.75
C ALA A 291 23.47 -8.82 -10.16
N GLU A 292 22.89 -9.76 -10.90
CA GLU A 292 22.82 -11.17 -10.52
C GLU A 292 24.21 -11.81 -10.49
N ALA A 293 25.08 -11.52 -11.45
CA ALA A 293 26.47 -11.98 -11.45
C ALA A 293 27.31 -11.39 -10.30
N LEU A 294 27.15 -10.09 -10.01
CA LEU A 294 27.83 -9.44 -8.88
C LEU A 294 27.41 -10.03 -7.54
N ALA A 295 26.13 -10.31 -7.36
CA ALA A 295 25.61 -10.96 -6.15
C ALA A 295 26.20 -12.37 -5.94
N MET A 296 26.38 -13.16 -7.01
CA MET A 296 27.01 -14.48 -6.94
C MET A 296 28.50 -14.41 -6.58
N ILE A 297 29.20 -13.38 -7.04
CA ILE A 297 30.63 -13.18 -6.72
C ILE A 297 30.79 -12.78 -5.25
N GLU A 298 29.95 -11.87 -4.74
CA GLU A 298 29.97 -11.46 -3.34
C GLU A 298 29.70 -12.65 -2.40
N SER A 299 28.69 -13.49 -2.71
CA SER A 299 28.41 -14.69 -1.92
C SER A 299 29.56 -15.70 -1.93
N THR A 300 30.26 -15.83 -3.06
CA THR A 300 31.41 -16.74 -3.19
C THR A 300 32.64 -16.24 -2.43
N GLN A 301 32.87 -14.92 -2.40
CA GLN A 301 33.95 -14.31 -1.61
C GLN A 301 33.68 -14.41 -0.11
N GLN A 302 32.43 -14.20 0.33
CA GLN A 302 32.04 -14.40 1.73
C GLN A 302 32.25 -15.85 2.17
N ALA A 303 31.90 -16.84 1.33
CA ALA A 303 32.15 -18.26 1.59
C ALA A 303 33.65 -18.66 1.54
N ARG A 304 34.51 -17.83 0.95
CA ARG A 304 35.97 -18.03 0.91
C ARG A 304 36.64 -17.43 2.14
N CYS A 305 36.26 -16.22 2.57
CA CYS A 305 36.75 -15.62 3.80
C CYS A 305 36.34 -16.38 5.07
N GLN A 306 35.17 -17.05 5.07
CA GLN A 306 34.78 -17.93 6.17
C GLN A 306 35.71 -19.16 6.27
N ARG A 307 36.16 -19.73 5.14
CA ARG A 307 37.11 -20.85 5.14
C ARG A 307 38.54 -20.46 5.53
N ASP A 308 38.98 -19.27 5.13
CA ASP A 308 40.31 -18.76 5.51
C ASP A 308 40.39 -18.40 7.01
N THR A 309 39.26 -18.03 7.63
CA THR A 309 39.19 -17.76 9.08
C THR A 309 39.24 -19.04 9.91
N GLU A 310 38.67 -20.15 9.42
CA GLU A 310 38.74 -21.45 10.09
C GLU A 310 40.12 -22.12 10.00
N GLN A 311 40.93 -21.78 8.98
CA GLN A 311 42.29 -22.32 8.82
C GLN A 311 43.36 -21.62 9.68
N ILE A 312 43.15 -20.38 10.15
CA ILE A 312 44.13 -19.66 11.00
C ILE A 312 44.00 -20.05 12.48
N SER A 313 42.86 -20.61 12.90
CA SER A 313 42.60 -21.06 14.28
C SER A 313 43.10 -22.47 14.61
N ARG A 314 43.79 -23.15 13.69
CA ARG A 314 44.35 -24.50 13.91
C ARG A 314 45.77 -24.57 13.36
N ASP A 315 46.72 -23.94 14.05
CA ASP A 315 48.12 -24.34 13.89
C ASP A 315 48.86 -24.37 15.23
N GLY A 316 49.41 -25.56 15.51
CA GLY A 316 50.34 -25.90 16.57
C GLY A 316 50.17 -27.33 17.10
N PRO A 317 51.25 -28.12 17.31
CA PRO A 317 52.39 -28.36 16.42
C PRO A 317 52.57 -29.87 16.06
N LEU A 318 53.11 -30.11 14.85
CA LEU A 318 54.01 -31.19 14.38
C LEU A 318 53.89 -32.65 14.92
N GLU A 319 53.58 -33.62 14.04
CA GLU A 319 54.55 -34.59 13.42
C GLU A 319 53.90 -35.81 12.69
N ILE A 320 54.36 -36.04 11.43
CA ILE A 320 54.66 -37.32 10.69
C ILE A 320 53.54 -38.41 10.56
N GLY A 321 53.14 -38.98 9.41
CA GLY A 321 53.52 -38.91 7.98
C GLY A 321 52.79 -39.98 7.11
N PHE A 322 52.58 -39.68 5.81
CA PHE A 322 52.50 -40.53 4.59
C PHE A 322 51.36 -41.63 4.40
N PRO A 323 51.07 -42.17 3.17
CA PRO A 323 50.24 -41.55 2.11
C PRO A 323 49.25 -42.51 1.32
N VAL A 324 48.10 -41.98 0.83
CA VAL A 324 47.41 -42.31 -0.48
C VAL A 324 46.81 -43.77 -0.63
N PRO A 325 45.74 -44.13 -1.42
CA PRO A 325 45.28 -43.59 -2.72
C PRO A 325 43.78 -43.37 -3.02
N VAL A 326 43.63 -42.51 -4.05
CA VAL A 326 42.61 -42.21 -5.07
C VAL A 326 41.61 -43.32 -5.46
N LYS A 327 40.35 -42.92 -5.75
CA LYS A 327 39.53 -43.52 -6.84
C LYS A 327 38.46 -42.56 -7.40
N GLU A 328 38.42 -42.49 -8.73
CA GLU A 328 37.48 -41.80 -9.62
C GLU A 328 36.13 -42.51 -9.73
N VAL A 329 35.05 -41.79 -10.10
CA VAL A 329 33.88 -42.35 -10.80
C VAL A 329 33.24 -41.32 -11.74
N THR A 330 32.96 -41.74 -12.99
CA THR A 330 32.24 -41.04 -14.09
C THR A 330 30.82 -41.67 -14.29
N PRO A 331 29.97 -41.32 -15.29
CA PRO A 331 28.66 -40.68 -15.04
C PRO A 331 27.41 -41.43 -15.56
N LEU A 332 26.23 -40.85 -15.23
CA LEU A 332 24.93 -40.82 -15.94
C LEU A 332 24.21 -42.13 -16.34
N GLN A 333 22.97 -42.28 -15.85
CA GLN A 333 21.87 -43.00 -16.53
C GLN A 333 20.53 -42.26 -16.36
N ALA A 334 19.63 -42.50 -17.33
CA ALA A 334 18.47 -41.69 -17.70
C ALA A 334 17.13 -42.47 -17.64
N LEU A 335 16.02 -41.71 -17.85
CA LEU A 335 14.65 -42.08 -18.27
C LEU A 335 13.63 -42.55 -17.19
N PRO A 336 12.28 -42.46 -17.42
CA PRO A 336 11.57 -42.17 -18.68
C PRO A 336 10.40 -41.14 -18.62
N ALA A 337 9.83 -40.90 -19.80
CA ALA A 337 8.68 -40.06 -20.13
C ALA A 337 7.32 -40.79 -19.96
N SER A 338 6.24 -40.03 -19.78
CA SER A 338 4.88 -40.45 -20.14
C SER A 338 4.03 -39.26 -20.60
N THR A 339 3.20 -39.55 -21.60
CA THR A 339 2.28 -38.68 -22.35
C THR A 339 0.93 -38.56 -21.64
N THR A 340 0.19 -37.46 -21.84
CA THR A 340 -1.25 -37.43 -22.25
C THR A 340 -1.89 -36.03 -22.13
N GLY A 341 -2.65 -35.67 -23.17
CA GLY A 341 -4.01 -35.12 -23.04
C GLY A 341 -4.22 -33.65 -22.63
N LYS A 342 -4.37 -32.77 -23.62
CA LYS A 342 -5.07 -31.47 -23.49
C LYS A 342 -6.57 -31.70 -23.25
N LYS A 343 -7.20 -30.95 -22.34
CA LYS A 343 -8.63 -30.56 -22.40
C LYS A 343 -8.86 -29.30 -21.55
N GLU A 344 -9.52 -28.34 -22.17
CA GLU A 344 -9.97 -27.03 -21.68
C GLU A 344 -11.40 -27.18 -21.12
N PRO A 345 -11.81 -26.45 -20.06
CA PRO A 345 -13.22 -26.34 -19.70
C PRO A 345 -13.79 -24.98 -20.13
N GLN A 346 -14.88 -25.09 -20.88
CA GLN A 346 -15.75 -24.02 -21.38
C GLN A 346 -16.61 -23.42 -20.25
N GLY A 347 -16.97 -22.15 -20.41
CA GLY A 347 -17.77 -21.37 -19.46
C GLY A 347 -19.21 -21.84 -19.32
N ILE A 348 -19.81 -21.56 -18.17
CA ILE A 348 -21.19 -21.89 -17.85
C ILE A 348 -21.91 -20.57 -17.51
N SER A 349 -22.97 -20.32 -18.27
CA SER A 349 -23.92 -19.22 -18.14
C SER A 349 -24.92 -19.52 -17.02
N TRP A 350 -25.25 -18.55 -16.19
CA TRP A 350 -26.31 -18.67 -15.19
C TRP A 350 -27.54 -17.88 -15.64
N GLU A 351 -28.56 -18.60 -16.12
CA GLU A 351 -29.95 -18.13 -16.08
C GLU A 351 -30.67 -18.84 -14.93
N THR A 352 -31.54 -18.08 -14.27
CA THR A 352 -32.35 -18.40 -13.09
C THR A 352 -33.40 -19.48 -13.35
N PRO A 353 -33.66 -20.41 -12.41
CA PRO A 353 -34.86 -21.25 -12.47
C PRO A 353 -36.04 -20.63 -11.71
N VAL A 354 -37.15 -20.51 -12.45
CA VAL A 354 -38.52 -20.29 -11.99
C VAL A 354 -39.09 -21.59 -11.41
N GLU A 355 -39.96 -21.44 -10.42
CA GLU A 355 -40.71 -22.49 -9.70
C GLU A 355 -41.53 -23.44 -10.60
N GLY A 356 -41.73 -24.67 -10.14
CA GLY A 356 -42.87 -25.48 -10.58
C GLY A 356 -42.81 -27.00 -10.36
N THR A 357 -43.43 -27.46 -9.28
CA THR A 357 -44.33 -28.64 -9.15
C THR A 357 -43.78 -30.07 -9.40
N VAL A 358 -43.92 -31.00 -8.42
CA VAL A 358 -44.87 -32.15 -8.42
C VAL A 358 -44.87 -32.90 -7.05
N LYS A 359 -46.10 -33.30 -6.69
CA LYS A 359 -46.75 -33.95 -5.53
C LYS A 359 -46.23 -35.30 -4.96
N GLY A 360 -46.67 -35.56 -3.71
CA GLY A 360 -47.14 -36.88 -3.20
C GLY A 360 -46.95 -37.07 -1.68
N GLU A 361 -47.93 -36.69 -0.82
CA GLU A 361 -48.80 -37.57 0.04
C GLU A 361 -48.06 -38.25 1.25
N SER A 362 -48.50 -38.30 2.52
CA SER A 362 -49.85 -38.43 3.11
C SER A 362 -49.86 -38.26 4.68
N LEU A 363 -50.97 -37.72 5.24
CA LEU A 363 -51.63 -37.98 6.57
C LEU A 363 -50.89 -37.59 7.88
N ILE A 364 -51.44 -36.89 8.90
CA ILE A 364 -52.64 -37.11 9.75
C ILE A 364 -53.12 -35.77 10.40
N GLU A 365 -54.39 -35.76 10.85
CA GLU A 365 -55.27 -34.70 11.38
C GLU A 365 -54.82 -33.80 12.57
N SER A 366 -55.56 -32.69 12.65
CA SER A 366 -55.70 -31.57 13.61
C SER A 366 -55.77 -31.91 15.11
N ASP A 367 -55.21 -31.04 15.98
CA ASP A 367 -55.99 -30.02 16.71
C ASP A 367 -55.10 -29.10 17.60
N LEU A 368 -55.60 -27.87 17.81
CA LEU A 368 -55.28 -26.86 18.85
C LEU A 368 -53.89 -26.20 18.92
N GLY A 369 -53.96 -24.87 19.08
CA GLY A 369 -52.87 -23.94 18.88
C GLY A 369 -51.90 -23.81 20.05
N GLU A 370 -50.65 -23.59 19.68
CA GLU A 370 -49.60 -23.00 20.50
C GLU A 370 -48.67 -22.21 19.56
N GLN A 371 -48.37 -20.97 19.95
CA GLN A 371 -47.43 -20.11 19.24
C GLN A 371 -46.02 -20.73 19.29
N PRO A 372 -45.32 -20.95 18.16
CA PRO A 372 -43.92 -21.28 18.21
C PRO A 372 -43.09 -20.01 18.34
N GLN A 373 -42.40 -19.92 19.47
CA GLN A 373 -41.28 -19.05 19.74
C GLN A 373 -40.33 -19.00 18.53
N GLU A 374 -40.02 -17.79 18.07
CA GLU A 374 -38.91 -17.55 17.14
C GLU A 374 -37.62 -18.06 17.79
N GLN A 375 -37.21 -19.27 17.42
CA GLN A 375 -35.86 -19.75 17.69
C GLN A 375 -34.91 -18.85 16.92
N GLU A 376 -34.12 -18.06 17.67
CA GLU A 376 -32.92 -17.43 17.14
C GLU A 376 -32.07 -18.49 16.46
N GLU A 377 -32.05 -18.49 15.12
CA GLU A 377 -30.97 -19.10 14.37
C GLU A 377 -29.68 -18.37 14.76
N HIS A 378 -29.02 -18.90 15.78
CA HIS A 378 -27.63 -18.62 16.09
C HIS A 378 -26.82 -19.05 14.86
N GLN A 379 -26.65 -18.14 13.89
CA GLN A 379 -25.64 -18.29 12.86
C GLN A 379 -24.28 -18.33 13.54
N VAL A 380 -23.81 -19.55 13.78
CA VAL A 380 -22.45 -19.84 14.21
C VAL A 380 -21.52 -19.20 13.17
N GLN A 381 -20.93 -18.05 13.51
CA GLN A 381 -19.85 -17.47 12.71
C GLN A 381 -18.66 -18.42 12.80
N LEU A 382 -18.58 -19.35 11.85
CA LEU A 382 -17.42 -20.20 11.64
C LEU A 382 -16.21 -19.28 11.40
N LYS A 383 -15.31 -19.25 12.37
CA LYS A 383 -14.09 -18.46 12.31
C LYS A 383 -13.09 -19.14 11.39
N LEU A 384 -13.24 -18.90 10.10
CA LEU A 384 -12.39 -19.49 9.06
C LEU A 384 -10.93 -19.09 9.24
N THR A 385 -10.03 -20.05 9.00
CA THR A 385 -8.58 -19.87 9.02
C THR A 385 -7.96 -20.34 7.72
N ILE A 386 -6.63 -20.20 7.56
CA ILE A 386 -5.95 -20.60 6.32
C ILE A 386 -6.01 -22.11 6.11
N GLU A 387 -6.10 -22.88 7.19
CA GLU A 387 -6.19 -24.32 7.18
C GLU A 387 -7.49 -24.84 6.56
N ASP A 388 -8.53 -24.01 6.49
CA ASP A 388 -9.80 -24.36 5.84
C ASP A 388 -9.72 -24.26 4.31
N PHE A 389 -8.62 -23.74 3.76
CA PHE A 389 -8.44 -23.55 2.33
C PHE A 389 -7.32 -24.42 1.77
N VAL A 390 -7.57 -25.02 0.61
CA VAL A 390 -6.53 -25.68 -0.21
C VAL A 390 -6.02 -24.67 -1.22
N LEU A 391 -4.76 -24.23 -1.07
CA LEU A 391 -4.12 -23.31 -2.00
C LEU A 391 -3.62 -24.06 -3.25
N HIS A 392 -4.18 -23.74 -4.41
CA HIS A 392 -3.88 -24.39 -5.68
C HIS A 392 -2.74 -23.71 -6.44
N LYS A 393 -3.02 -22.55 -7.05
CA LYS A 393 -2.10 -21.86 -7.96
C LYS A 393 -1.91 -20.40 -7.54
N MET A 394 -0.70 -19.88 -7.66
CA MET A 394 -0.46 -18.43 -7.51
C MET A 394 -1.00 -17.70 -8.74
N LEU A 395 -2.03 -16.86 -8.54
CA LEU A 395 -2.64 -16.03 -9.58
C LEU A 395 -1.84 -14.74 -9.81
N GLY A 396 -1.22 -14.21 -8.76
CA GLY A 396 -0.46 -12.96 -8.86
C GLY A 396 0.53 -12.76 -7.71
N LYS A 397 1.56 -11.97 -7.99
CA LYS A 397 2.56 -11.52 -7.00
C LYS A 397 2.69 -10.01 -7.08
N GLY A 398 2.25 -9.32 -6.03
CA GLY A 398 2.37 -7.87 -5.89
C GLY A 398 3.53 -7.45 -4.99
N SER A 399 3.67 -6.15 -4.73
CA SER A 399 4.66 -5.61 -3.79
C SER A 399 4.41 -6.00 -2.34
N PHE A 400 3.14 -6.14 -1.95
CA PHE A 400 2.73 -6.33 -0.56
C PHE A 400 2.36 -7.78 -0.21
N GLY A 401 2.25 -8.66 -1.21
CA GLY A 401 1.81 -10.02 -0.99
C GLY A 401 1.57 -10.85 -2.25
N LYS A 402 0.98 -12.02 -2.05
CA LYS A 402 0.70 -13.01 -3.09
C LYS A 402 -0.80 -13.28 -3.14
N VAL A 403 -1.32 -13.54 -4.33
CA VAL A 403 -2.71 -13.94 -4.54
C VAL A 403 -2.70 -15.39 -5.02
N PHE A 404 -3.48 -16.24 -4.37
CA PHE A 404 -3.62 -17.65 -4.66
C PHE A 404 -5.06 -17.97 -5.05
N LEU A 405 -5.24 -18.84 -6.04
CA LEU A 405 -6.47 -19.59 -6.21
C LEU A 405 -6.55 -20.59 -5.06
N ALA A 406 -7.66 -20.57 -4.34
CA ALA A 406 -7.88 -21.45 -3.20
C ALA A 406 -9.27 -22.07 -3.29
N GLU A 407 -9.40 -23.30 -2.79
CA GLU A 407 -10.67 -24.00 -2.66
C GLU A 407 -11.00 -24.12 -1.18
N LEU A 408 -12.23 -23.78 -0.80
CA LEU A 408 -12.67 -23.98 0.58
C LEU A 408 -12.94 -25.48 0.79
N LYS A 409 -12.25 -26.09 1.76
CA LYS A 409 -12.36 -27.53 2.04
C LYS A 409 -13.81 -27.92 2.25
N SER A 410 -14.17 -29.12 1.82
CA SER A 410 -15.53 -29.68 1.89
C SER A 410 -16.59 -28.92 1.09
N THR A 411 -16.19 -27.95 0.27
CA THR A 411 -17.04 -27.26 -0.70
C THR A 411 -16.39 -27.31 -2.07
N ASP A 412 -17.17 -27.22 -3.15
CA ASP A 412 -16.66 -27.07 -4.52
C ASP A 412 -16.54 -25.57 -4.89
N GLN A 413 -16.22 -24.72 -3.91
CA GLN A 413 -16.16 -23.28 -4.06
C GLN A 413 -14.72 -22.77 -4.13
N TYR A 414 -14.45 -22.02 -5.20
CA TYR A 414 -13.16 -21.43 -5.48
C TYR A 414 -13.12 -19.93 -5.15
N PHE A 415 -12.00 -19.50 -4.57
CA PHE A 415 -11.75 -18.15 -4.10
C PHE A 415 -10.37 -17.65 -4.52
N ALA A 416 -10.23 -16.33 -4.59
CA ALA A 416 -8.94 -15.66 -4.71
C ALA A 416 -8.48 -15.19 -3.32
N VAL A 417 -7.46 -15.84 -2.75
CA VAL A 417 -6.90 -15.52 -1.43
C VAL A 417 -5.68 -14.61 -1.57
N LYS A 418 -5.83 -13.35 -1.18
CA LYS A 418 -4.73 -12.38 -1.10
C LYS A 418 -4.08 -12.44 0.29
N ALA A 419 -2.84 -12.91 0.33
CA ALA A 419 -2.02 -13.04 1.53
C ALA A 419 -0.95 -11.93 1.57
N LEU A 420 -1.00 -11.08 2.59
CA LEU A 420 -0.06 -9.99 2.85
C LEU A 420 0.78 -10.32 4.09
N LYS A 421 2.10 -10.09 4.05
CA LYS A 421 2.94 -10.26 5.24
C LYS A 421 2.91 -9.00 6.11
N LYS A 422 2.72 -9.16 7.42
CA LYS A 422 2.59 -8.03 8.36
C LYS A 422 3.86 -7.21 8.49
N ASP A 423 5.02 -7.86 8.51
CA ASP A 423 6.33 -7.21 8.54
C ASP A 423 6.51 -6.27 7.34
N VAL A 424 6.19 -6.73 6.13
CA VAL A 424 6.26 -5.92 4.90
C VAL A 424 5.28 -4.73 4.96
N VAL A 425 4.05 -4.96 5.40
CA VAL A 425 3.04 -3.88 5.56
C VAL A 425 3.51 -2.82 6.56
N LEU A 426 4.17 -3.24 7.65
CA LEU A 426 4.72 -2.33 8.66
C LEU A 426 5.95 -1.57 8.14
N MET A 427 6.87 -2.26 7.46
CA MET A 427 8.09 -1.67 6.91
C MET A 427 7.81 -0.59 5.86
N ASP A 428 6.72 -0.77 5.09
CA ASP A 428 6.27 0.14 4.05
C ASP A 428 5.31 1.23 4.57
N ASP A 429 4.96 1.24 5.87
CA ASP A 429 3.98 2.15 6.51
C ASP A 429 2.58 2.12 5.85
N ASP A 430 2.17 0.93 5.39
CA ASP A 430 0.94 0.70 4.60
C ASP A 430 -0.22 0.10 5.43
N VAL A 431 -0.15 0.22 6.76
CA VAL A 431 -1.18 -0.27 7.69
C VAL A 431 -2.54 0.39 7.40
N GLU A 432 -2.57 1.72 7.32
CA GLU A 432 -3.80 2.47 7.03
C GLU A 432 -4.37 2.12 5.66
N CYS A 433 -3.50 2.00 4.64
CA CYS A 433 -3.90 1.59 3.29
C CYS A 433 -4.60 0.21 3.32
N THR A 434 -4.04 -0.75 4.06
CA THR A 434 -4.60 -2.10 4.22
C THR A 434 -5.94 -2.07 4.95
N MET A 435 -6.09 -1.21 5.96
CA MET A 435 -7.36 -1.05 6.69
C MET A 435 -8.42 -0.34 5.84
N VAL A 436 -8.02 0.61 4.98
CA VAL A 436 -8.92 1.21 3.99
C VAL A 436 -9.38 0.16 2.98
N GLU A 437 -8.47 -0.64 2.43
CA GLU A 437 -8.82 -1.71 1.50
C GLU A 437 -9.85 -2.68 2.09
N LYS A 438 -9.65 -3.12 3.34
CA LYS A 438 -10.65 -3.93 4.06
C LYS A 438 -12.02 -3.27 4.11
N ARG A 439 -12.09 -1.99 4.50
CA ARG A 439 -13.37 -1.28 4.61
C ARG A 439 -14.06 -1.13 3.26
N VAL A 440 -13.30 -0.80 2.21
CA VAL A 440 -13.85 -0.64 0.85
C VAL A 440 -14.37 -1.96 0.32
N LEU A 441 -13.62 -3.05 0.48
CA LEU A 441 -14.04 -4.39 0.04
C LEU A 441 -15.30 -4.86 0.78
N SER A 442 -15.42 -4.59 2.09
CA SER A 442 -16.65 -4.90 2.83
C SER A 442 -17.86 -4.09 2.38
N LEU A 443 -17.66 -2.86 1.90
CA LEU A 443 -18.73 -2.03 1.32
C LEU A 443 -19.08 -2.44 -0.11
N ALA A 444 -18.10 -2.94 -0.87
CA ALA A 444 -18.24 -3.31 -2.27
C ALA A 444 -19.25 -4.44 -2.52
N TRP A 445 -19.60 -5.22 -1.50
CA TRP A 445 -20.63 -6.26 -1.58
C TRP A 445 -22.01 -5.71 -2.02
N GLU A 446 -22.25 -4.40 -1.86
CA GLU A 446 -23.50 -3.75 -2.30
C GLU A 446 -23.57 -3.50 -3.83
N HIS A 447 -22.54 -3.89 -4.60
CA HIS A 447 -22.47 -3.57 -6.03
C HIS A 447 -21.92 -4.71 -6.91
N PRO A 448 -22.56 -5.07 -8.04
CA PRO A 448 -22.20 -6.24 -8.84
C PRO A 448 -20.89 -6.08 -9.64
N PHE A 449 -20.50 -4.84 -9.97
CA PHE A 449 -19.28 -4.56 -10.74
C PHE A 449 -18.05 -4.26 -9.86
N LEU A 450 -18.12 -4.56 -8.56
CA LEU A 450 -16.98 -4.46 -7.64
C LEU A 450 -16.72 -5.83 -7.03
N THR A 451 -15.44 -6.17 -6.86
CA THR A 451 -15.05 -7.48 -6.33
C THR A 451 -15.54 -7.69 -4.91
N HIS A 452 -16.17 -8.83 -4.68
CA HIS A 452 -16.75 -9.23 -3.42
C HIS A 452 -15.72 -9.93 -2.52
N VAL A 453 -15.73 -9.55 -1.24
CA VAL A 453 -14.93 -10.20 -0.19
C VAL A 453 -15.82 -11.16 0.59
N PHE A 454 -15.46 -12.44 0.57
CA PHE A 454 -16.15 -13.48 1.32
C PHE A 454 -15.82 -13.39 2.82
N CYS A 455 -14.52 -13.34 3.15
CA CYS A 455 -14.09 -13.16 4.53
C CYS A 455 -12.68 -12.58 4.61
N THR A 456 -12.30 -12.12 5.81
CA THR A 456 -10.94 -11.69 6.12
C THR A 456 -10.50 -12.31 7.44
N PHE A 457 -9.27 -12.81 7.51
CA PHE A 457 -8.68 -13.33 8.74
C PHE A 457 -7.19 -13.00 8.79
N GLN A 458 -6.55 -13.28 9.93
CA GLN A 458 -5.14 -13.01 10.13
C GLN A 458 -4.48 -14.10 10.97
N THR A 459 -3.21 -14.36 10.69
CA THR A 459 -2.34 -15.17 11.54
C THR A 459 -1.35 -14.26 12.28
N LYS A 460 -0.40 -14.83 13.03
CA LYS A 460 0.66 -14.03 13.67
C LYS A 460 1.48 -13.23 12.65
N GLU A 461 1.70 -13.80 11.46
CA GLU A 461 2.62 -13.27 10.46
C GLU A 461 1.92 -12.61 9.26
N ASN A 462 0.69 -13.02 8.94
CA ASN A 462 0.04 -12.66 7.68
C ASN A 462 -1.39 -12.12 7.88
N LEU A 463 -1.84 -11.30 6.92
CA LEU A 463 -3.23 -10.87 6.74
C LEU A 463 -3.78 -11.55 5.48
N PHE A 464 -5.04 -12.01 5.53
CA PHE A 464 -5.69 -12.72 4.43
C PHE A 464 -7.03 -12.07 4.07
N PHE A 465 -7.22 -11.87 2.77
CA PHE A 465 -8.48 -11.46 2.16
C PHE A 465 -8.94 -12.59 1.24
N VAL A 466 -10.07 -13.20 1.55
CA VAL A 466 -10.71 -14.23 0.71
C VAL A 466 -11.75 -13.54 -0.13
N MET A 467 -11.53 -13.51 -1.44
CA MET A 467 -12.37 -12.81 -2.41
C MET A 467 -12.95 -13.82 -3.40
N GLU A 468 -14.01 -13.45 -4.08
CA GLU A 468 -14.52 -14.25 -5.20
C GLU A 468 -13.43 -14.49 -6.26
N TYR A 469 -13.47 -15.66 -6.91
CA TYR A 469 -12.55 -15.97 -7.99
C TYR A 469 -13.16 -15.60 -9.35
N LEU A 470 -12.54 -14.62 -10.01
CA LEU A 470 -12.92 -14.16 -11.35
C LEU A 470 -11.97 -14.76 -12.39
N ASN A 471 -12.47 -15.73 -13.17
CA ASN A 471 -11.67 -16.49 -14.15
C ASN A 471 -11.58 -15.83 -15.54
N GLY A 472 -12.29 -14.72 -15.78
CA GLY A 472 -12.38 -14.08 -17.09
C GLY A 472 -11.14 -13.33 -17.56
N GLY A 473 -10.12 -13.16 -16.71
CA GLY A 473 -8.95 -12.33 -17.00
C GLY A 473 -9.25 -10.83 -16.93
N ASP A 474 -8.21 -10.00 -16.98
CA ASP A 474 -8.36 -8.54 -16.94
C ASP A 474 -8.49 -7.91 -18.34
N LEU A 475 -8.97 -6.68 -18.43
CA LEU A 475 -9.19 -6.00 -19.72
C LEU A 475 -7.89 -5.82 -20.53
N MET A 476 -6.72 -5.76 -19.91
CA MET A 476 -5.44 -5.70 -20.63
C MET A 476 -5.16 -7.01 -21.38
N PHE A 477 -5.42 -8.16 -20.75
CA PHE A 477 -5.30 -9.45 -21.42
C PHE A 477 -6.16 -9.51 -22.70
N HIS A 478 -7.40 -9.02 -22.61
CA HIS A 478 -8.32 -8.97 -23.74
C HIS A 478 -7.89 -7.96 -24.81
N ILE A 479 -7.44 -6.75 -24.42
CA ILE A 479 -7.03 -5.72 -25.38
C ILE A 479 -5.74 -6.09 -26.11
N GLN A 480 -4.81 -6.81 -25.46
CA GLN A 480 -3.60 -7.31 -26.11
C GLN A 480 -3.92 -8.30 -27.23
N SER A 481 -4.97 -9.11 -27.05
CA SER A 481 -5.38 -10.12 -28.02
C SER A 481 -6.11 -9.53 -29.23
N CYS A 482 -6.93 -8.49 -29.04
CA CYS A 482 -7.73 -7.88 -30.11
C CYS A 482 -7.19 -6.52 -30.62
N HIS A 483 -6.09 -6.01 -30.05
CA HIS A 483 -5.50 -4.68 -30.23
C HIS A 483 -6.38 -3.49 -29.80
N LYS A 484 -7.69 -3.52 -30.08
CA LYS A 484 -8.68 -2.54 -29.66
C LYS A 484 -10.05 -3.19 -29.53
N PHE A 485 -10.87 -2.71 -28.61
CA PHE A 485 -12.28 -3.03 -28.58
C PHE A 485 -13.05 -2.23 -29.63
N ASP A 486 -14.09 -2.84 -30.20
CA ASP A 486 -15.09 -2.16 -31.00
C ASP A 486 -15.94 -1.24 -30.11
N LEU A 487 -16.57 -0.24 -30.73
CA LEU A 487 -17.31 0.79 -30.01
C LEU A 487 -18.40 0.22 -29.08
N PRO A 488 -19.22 -0.76 -29.50
CA PRO A 488 -20.24 -1.33 -28.61
C PRO A 488 -19.64 -2.00 -27.37
N ARG A 489 -18.59 -2.79 -27.53
CA ARG A 489 -17.91 -3.47 -26.41
C ARG A 489 -17.21 -2.50 -25.47
N ALA A 490 -16.52 -1.51 -26.02
CA ALA A 490 -15.89 -0.46 -25.22
C ALA A 490 -16.93 0.32 -24.40
N THR A 491 -18.09 0.62 -25.02
CA THR A 491 -19.21 1.31 -24.36
C THR A 491 -19.79 0.47 -23.22
N PHE A 492 -19.99 -0.83 -23.45
CA PHE A 492 -20.50 -1.76 -22.45
C PHE A 492 -19.60 -1.81 -21.21
N TYR A 493 -18.29 -2.08 -21.38
CA TYR A 493 -17.36 -2.10 -20.25
C TYR A 493 -17.20 -0.74 -19.57
N ALA A 494 -17.19 0.35 -20.35
CA ALA A 494 -17.13 1.69 -19.78
C ALA A 494 -18.35 1.99 -18.90
N ALA A 495 -19.56 1.55 -19.30
CA ALA A 495 -20.76 1.72 -18.51
C ALA A 495 -20.67 0.99 -17.16
N GLU A 496 -20.26 -0.29 -17.15
CA GLU A 496 -20.10 -1.07 -15.90
C GLU A 496 -19.05 -0.46 -14.96
N ILE A 497 -17.91 -0.01 -15.51
CA ILE A 497 -16.86 0.69 -14.76
C ILE A 497 -17.41 1.98 -14.14
N ILE A 498 -18.17 2.76 -14.91
CA ILE A 498 -18.77 4.00 -14.42
C ILE A 498 -19.76 3.74 -13.29
N CYS A 499 -20.60 2.69 -13.39
CA CYS A 499 -21.50 2.29 -12.31
C CYS A 499 -20.72 2.01 -11.00
N GLY A 500 -19.63 1.24 -11.08
CA GLY A 500 -18.78 0.96 -9.92
C GLY A 500 -18.15 2.23 -9.33
N LEU A 501 -17.66 3.13 -10.19
CA LEU A 501 -17.09 4.42 -9.77
C LEU A 501 -18.15 5.34 -9.14
N GLN A 502 -19.36 5.40 -9.70
CA GLN A 502 -20.47 6.18 -9.15
C GLN A 502 -20.84 5.69 -7.75
N PHE A 503 -20.90 4.38 -7.54
CA PHE A 503 -21.12 3.81 -6.20
C PHE A 503 -20.00 4.21 -5.22
N LEU A 504 -18.73 4.10 -5.61
CA LEU A 504 -17.64 4.51 -4.72
C LEU A 504 -17.70 6.02 -4.42
N HIS A 505 -17.96 6.84 -5.42
CA HIS A 505 -18.08 8.29 -5.26
C HIS A 505 -19.27 8.70 -4.38
N SER A 506 -20.40 8.00 -4.46
CA SER A 506 -21.57 8.27 -3.59
C SER A 506 -21.26 7.98 -2.11
N LYS A 507 -20.34 7.06 -1.84
CA LYS A 507 -19.81 6.77 -0.49
C LYS A 507 -18.60 7.65 -0.12
N GLY A 508 -18.25 8.64 -0.93
CA GLY A 508 -17.12 9.56 -0.69
C GLY A 508 -15.73 8.92 -0.85
N ILE A 509 -15.63 7.84 -1.64
CA ILE A 509 -14.38 7.09 -1.89
C ILE A 509 -13.91 7.37 -3.31
N ILE A 510 -12.65 7.74 -3.48
CA ILE A 510 -12.02 7.94 -4.80
C ILE A 510 -11.10 6.76 -5.11
N TYR A 511 -11.33 6.07 -6.24
CA TYR A 511 -10.46 5.02 -6.75
C TYR A 511 -9.23 5.65 -7.45
N ARG A 512 -8.01 5.25 -7.07
CA ARG A 512 -6.74 5.86 -7.53
C ARG A 512 -5.68 4.84 -7.89
#